data_AF-A0A9D4IDB1-F1
#
_entry.id   AF-A0A9D4IDB1-F1
#
_cell.length_a   1.000
_cell.length_b   1.000
_cell.length_c   1.000
_cell.angle_alpha   90.00
_cell.angle_beta   90.00
_cell.angle_gamma   90.00
#
_symmetry.space_group_name_H-M   'P 1'
#
loop_
_entity.id
_entity.type
_entity.pdbx_description
1 polymer ?
#
loop_
_entity_poly.entity_id
_entity_poly.type
_entity_poly.pdbx_seq_one_letter_code
_entity_poly.pdbx_strand_id
1 'polypeptide(L)'
;MCIVWAEIVVVKVVVVVAGMVVVVVVVVVVVVVVVVVVVVVVVVVVVVTAAAAAVVVVVVAAAGVVVVVAAAAAAVAVVVVAAAAAAGVVAATAVAAAVVEVLKQYSSSSSSNSSSSRSSSSSSISRSSSSSSSSSSSSSSSSSSSSSSSSSSSCCCCCCCGCCNSSSSFAEVVVVVVVLVVEVIVYNSSTSSIKDPRPTEA
;
A
#
# COMPACT_ATOMS: atom_id res chain seq x y z
N MET A 1 79.79 -29.33 47.39
CA MET A 1 78.35 -29.68 47.33
C MET A 1 77.43 -28.47 47.26
N CYS A 2 77.59 -27.43 48.08
CA CYS A 2 76.66 -26.28 48.11
C CYS A 2 76.49 -25.53 46.78
N ILE A 3 77.56 -25.36 45.98
CA ILE A 3 77.53 -24.64 44.69
C ILE A 3 76.56 -25.31 43.69
N VAL A 4 76.62 -26.64 43.56
CA VAL A 4 75.75 -27.42 42.65
C VAL A 4 74.26 -27.26 43.01
N TRP A 5 73.95 -27.15 44.30
CA TRP A 5 72.57 -26.89 44.75
C TRP A 5 72.08 -25.49 44.35
N ALA A 6 72.94 -24.47 44.40
CA ALA A 6 72.58 -23.12 43.98
C ALA A 6 72.26 -23.05 42.48
N GLU A 7 73.07 -23.68 41.63
CA GLU A 7 72.85 -23.72 40.18
C GLU A 7 71.52 -24.41 39.80
N ILE A 8 71.20 -25.54 40.45
CA ILE A 8 69.92 -26.26 40.22
C ILE A 8 68.72 -25.38 40.61
N VAL A 9 68.81 -24.59 41.68
CA VAL A 9 67.74 -23.65 42.08
C VAL A 9 67.61 -22.52 41.06
N VAL A 10 68.73 -21.91 40.62
CA VAL A 10 68.72 -20.84 39.62
C VAL A 10 68.09 -21.32 38.31
N VAL A 11 68.49 -22.48 37.80
CA VAL A 11 67.91 -23.05 36.56
C VAL A 11 66.40 -23.27 36.70
N LYS A 12 65.93 -23.80 37.83
CA LYS A 12 64.49 -23.98 38.08
C LYS A 12 63.73 -22.64 38.10
N VAL A 13 64.27 -21.63 38.77
CA VAL A 13 63.66 -20.29 38.82
C VAL A 13 63.60 -19.67 37.42
N VAL A 14 64.69 -19.73 36.64
CA VAL A 14 64.73 -19.21 35.27
C VAL A 14 63.72 -19.91 34.37
N VAL A 15 63.58 -21.24 34.45
CA VAL A 15 62.58 -21.99 33.68
C VAL A 15 61.14 -21.62 34.06
N VAL A 16 60.85 -21.45 35.36
CA VAL A 16 59.52 -21.00 35.82
C VAL A 16 59.22 -19.59 35.33
N VAL A 17 60.15 -18.64 35.47
CA VAL A 17 59.98 -17.26 34.99
C VAL A 17 59.79 -17.22 33.47
N ALA A 18 60.60 -17.95 32.71
CA ALA A 18 60.44 -18.06 31.26
C ALA A 18 59.08 -18.65 30.86
N GLY A 19 58.63 -19.70 31.55
CA GLY A 19 57.30 -20.28 31.36
C GLY A 19 56.18 -19.28 31.64
N MET A 20 56.25 -18.52 32.74
CA MET A 20 55.27 -17.47 33.06
C MET A 20 55.26 -16.36 32.00
N VAL A 21 56.42 -15.92 31.52
CA VAL A 21 56.52 -14.91 30.46
C VAL A 21 55.88 -15.41 29.16
N VAL A 22 56.14 -16.66 28.75
CA VAL A 22 55.50 -17.26 27.57
C VAL A 22 53.99 -17.33 27.72
N VAL A 23 53.47 -17.74 28.88
CA VAL A 23 52.02 -17.77 29.15
C VAL A 23 51.41 -16.37 29.07
N VAL A 24 52.04 -15.35 29.66
CA VAL A 24 51.57 -13.96 29.58
C VAL A 24 51.56 -13.47 28.13
N VAL A 25 52.61 -13.73 27.35
CA VAL A 25 52.67 -13.35 25.93
C VAL A 25 51.56 -14.03 25.13
N VAL A 26 51.32 -15.33 25.33
CA VAL A 26 50.23 -16.06 24.66
C VAL A 26 48.86 -15.46 25.03
N VAL A 27 48.60 -15.17 26.31
CA VAL A 27 47.35 -14.54 26.75
C VAL A 27 47.16 -13.16 26.11
N VAL A 28 48.21 -12.32 26.07
CA VAL A 28 48.15 -11.01 25.40
C VAL A 28 47.85 -11.15 23.90
N VAL A 29 48.50 -12.08 23.21
CA VAL A 29 48.23 -12.35 21.78
C VAL A 29 46.79 -12.81 21.57
N VAL A 30 46.26 -13.73 22.40
CA VAL A 30 44.86 -14.16 22.32
C VAL A 30 43.90 -13.00 22.55
N VAL A 31 44.14 -12.16 23.55
CA VAL A 31 43.31 -10.96 23.82
C VAL A 31 43.34 -9.99 22.64
N VAL A 32 44.50 -9.73 22.05
CA VAL A 32 44.63 -8.88 20.84
C VAL A 32 43.85 -9.46 19.67
N VAL A 33 43.96 -10.78 19.41
CA VAL A 33 43.20 -11.45 18.34
C VAL A 33 41.69 -11.35 18.59
N VAL A 34 41.22 -11.58 19.82
CA VAL A 34 39.80 -11.43 20.18
C VAL A 34 39.31 -10.00 19.96
N VAL A 35 40.09 -8.99 20.38
CA VAL A 35 39.75 -7.57 20.15
C VAL A 35 39.67 -7.25 18.65
N VAL A 36 40.62 -7.72 17.84
CA VAL A 36 40.59 -7.53 16.38
C VAL A 36 39.35 -8.18 15.76
N VAL A 37 39.01 -9.41 16.16
CA VAL A 37 37.79 -10.10 15.68
C VAL A 37 36.53 -9.33 16.06
N VAL A 38 36.42 -8.86 17.30
CA VAL A 38 35.27 -8.04 17.75
C VAL A 38 35.16 -6.75 16.95
N VAL A 39 36.27 -6.04 16.71
CA VAL A 39 36.29 -4.83 15.87
C VAL A 39 35.83 -5.12 14.45
N VAL A 40 36.30 -6.20 13.82
CA VAL A 40 35.86 -6.61 12.47
C VAL A 40 34.36 -6.91 12.45
N VAL A 41 33.83 -7.64 13.44
CA VAL A 41 32.39 -7.93 13.54
C VAL A 41 31.58 -6.64 13.68
N VAL A 42 32.01 -5.70 14.54
CA VAL A 42 31.34 -4.40 14.69
C VAL A 42 31.35 -3.61 13.38
N VAL A 43 32.47 -3.56 12.66
CA VAL A 43 32.56 -2.89 11.35
C VAL A 43 31.61 -3.54 10.33
N VAL A 44 31.54 -4.87 10.25
CA VAL A 44 30.61 -5.59 9.36
C VAL A 44 29.15 -5.25 9.71
N VAL A 45 28.78 -5.24 10.99
CA VAL A 45 27.42 -4.87 11.43
C VAL A 45 27.08 -3.42 11.07
N VAL A 46 28.01 -2.48 11.23
CA VAL A 46 27.82 -1.06 10.83
C VAL A 46 27.65 -0.93 9.32
N VAL A 47 28.44 -1.64 8.51
CA VAL A 47 28.31 -1.62 7.04
C VAL A 47 26.98 -2.22 6.60
N VAL A 48 26.56 -3.36 7.17
CA VAL A 48 25.28 -4.01 6.84
C VAL A 48 24.09 -3.14 7.23
N THR A 49 24.11 -2.52 8.42
CA THR A 49 23.02 -1.63 8.87
C THR A 49 22.95 -0.35 8.04
N ALA A 50 24.08 0.25 7.67
CA ALA A 50 24.13 1.40 6.76
C ALA A 50 23.61 1.04 5.35
N ALA A 51 23.98 -0.13 4.81
CA ALA A 51 23.48 -0.61 3.52
C ALA A 51 21.96 -0.86 3.56
N ALA A 52 21.44 -1.49 4.63
CA ALA A 52 20.01 -1.70 4.82
C ALA A 52 19.24 -0.36 4.91
N ALA A 53 19.76 0.61 5.67
CA ALA A 53 19.17 1.95 5.76
C ALA A 53 19.14 2.66 4.39
N ALA A 54 20.21 2.56 3.59
CA ALA A 54 20.24 3.12 2.24
C ALA A 54 19.19 2.49 1.32
N VAL A 55 19.00 1.15 1.37
CA VAL A 55 17.95 0.46 0.61
C VAL A 55 16.55 0.94 1.03
N VAL A 56 16.28 1.09 2.33
CA VAL A 56 15.00 1.61 2.83
C VAL A 56 14.73 3.03 2.30
N VAL A 57 15.73 3.92 2.32
CA VAL A 57 15.59 5.28 1.78
C VAL A 57 15.25 5.26 0.28
N VAL A 58 15.90 4.40 -0.52
CA VAL A 58 15.60 4.25 -1.95
C VAL A 58 14.17 3.74 -2.19
N VAL A 59 13.72 2.75 -1.42
CA VAL A 59 12.35 2.20 -1.52
C VAL A 59 11.31 3.26 -1.15
N VAL A 60 11.52 4.02 -0.07
CA VAL A 60 10.60 5.10 0.35
C VAL A 60 10.57 6.23 -0.70
N ALA A 61 11.72 6.60 -1.27
CA ALA A 61 11.79 7.58 -2.35
C ALA A 61 11.03 7.11 -3.61
N ALA A 62 11.23 5.85 -4.02
CA ALA A 62 10.52 5.27 -5.16
C ALA A 62 9.00 5.20 -4.93
N ALA A 63 8.55 4.79 -3.74
CA ALA A 63 7.14 4.80 -3.36
C ALA A 63 6.54 6.22 -3.38
N GLY A 64 7.28 7.22 -2.88
CA GLY A 64 6.88 8.63 -2.95
C GLY A 64 6.69 9.12 -4.39
N VAL A 65 7.60 8.78 -5.30
CA VAL A 65 7.47 9.10 -6.74
C VAL A 65 6.21 8.46 -7.35
N VAL A 66 5.92 7.19 -7.05
CA VAL A 66 4.70 6.52 -7.53
C VAL A 66 3.43 7.22 -7.04
N VAL A 67 3.38 7.64 -5.77
CA VAL A 67 2.24 8.38 -5.22
C VAL A 67 2.06 9.75 -5.90
N VAL A 68 3.16 10.48 -6.14
CA VAL A 68 3.12 11.78 -6.86
C VAL A 68 2.64 11.61 -8.30
N VAL A 69 3.12 10.59 -9.02
CA VAL A 69 2.67 10.28 -10.39
C VAL A 69 1.19 9.89 -10.43
N ALA A 70 0.72 9.08 -9.47
CA ALA A 70 -0.68 8.70 -9.36
C ALA A 70 -1.59 9.92 -9.07
N ALA A 71 -1.17 10.81 -8.16
CA ALA A 71 -1.88 12.06 -7.87
C ALA A 71 -1.93 12.99 -9.10
N ALA A 72 -0.83 13.12 -9.85
CA ALA A 72 -0.79 13.89 -11.09
C ALA A 72 -1.71 13.31 -12.16
N ALA A 73 -1.72 11.98 -12.34
CA ALA A 73 -2.63 11.30 -13.27
C ALA A 73 -4.11 11.50 -12.90
N ALA A 74 -4.45 11.44 -11.61
CA ALA A 74 -5.80 11.73 -11.12
C ALA A 74 -6.21 13.18 -11.41
N ALA A 75 -5.31 14.15 -11.19
CA ALA A 75 -5.57 15.56 -11.51
C ALA A 75 -5.82 15.78 -13.01
N VAL A 76 -5.03 15.16 -13.89
CA VAL A 76 -5.25 15.21 -15.35
C VAL A 76 -6.59 14.59 -15.73
N ALA A 77 -6.98 13.46 -15.13
CA ALA A 77 -8.27 12.83 -15.39
C ALA A 77 -9.45 13.74 -15.04
N VAL A 78 -9.40 14.46 -13.92
CA VAL A 78 -10.43 15.45 -13.53
C VAL A 78 -10.52 16.59 -14.55
N VAL A 79 -9.39 17.10 -15.04
CA VAL A 79 -9.37 18.16 -16.08
C VAL A 79 -9.98 17.66 -17.39
N VAL A 80 -9.71 16.43 -17.81
CA VAL A 80 -10.30 15.83 -19.02
C VAL A 80 -11.82 15.68 -18.89
N VAL A 81 -12.31 15.21 -17.73
CA VAL A 81 -13.76 15.10 -17.47
C VAL A 81 -14.43 16.48 -17.46
N ALA A 82 -13.81 17.49 -16.85
CA ALA A 82 -14.32 18.86 -16.85
C ALA A 82 -14.38 19.46 -18.27
N ALA A 83 -13.36 19.23 -19.11
CA ALA A 83 -13.34 19.66 -20.49
C ALA A 83 -14.43 18.97 -21.34
N ALA A 84 -14.64 17.66 -21.14
CA ALA A 84 -15.71 16.91 -21.81
C ALA A 84 -17.10 17.41 -21.41
N ALA A 85 -17.33 17.72 -20.13
CA ALA A 85 -18.58 18.30 -19.64
C ALA A 85 -18.84 19.69 -20.26
N ALA A 86 -17.82 20.56 -20.34
CA ALA A 86 -17.94 21.86 -20.99
C ALA A 86 -18.29 21.74 -22.49
N ALA A 87 -17.65 20.81 -23.21
CA ALA A 87 -17.97 20.54 -24.62
C ALA A 87 -19.42 20.04 -24.80
N GLY A 88 -19.93 19.22 -23.88
CA GLY A 88 -21.32 18.77 -23.86
C GLY A 88 -22.34 19.91 -23.74
N VAL A 89 -22.07 20.93 -22.93
CA VAL A 89 -22.93 22.11 -22.78
C VAL A 89 -22.96 22.95 -24.07
N VAL A 90 -21.83 23.10 -24.76
CA VAL A 90 -21.76 23.79 -26.06
C VAL A 90 -22.54 23.02 -27.13
N ALA A 91 -22.45 21.70 -27.16
CA ALA A 91 -23.24 20.87 -28.08
C ALA A 91 -24.75 20.96 -27.79
N ALA A 92 -25.16 20.90 -26.51
CA ALA A 92 -26.56 20.99 -26.12
C ALA A 92 -27.19 22.35 -26.46
N THR A 93 -26.45 23.45 -26.27
CA THR A 93 -26.92 24.81 -26.63
C THR A 93 -27.04 25.00 -28.14
N ALA A 94 -26.14 24.42 -28.94
CA ALA A 94 -26.27 24.43 -30.40
C ALA A 94 -27.51 23.67 -30.90
N VAL A 95 -27.82 22.50 -30.32
CA VAL A 95 -29.05 21.74 -30.64
C VAL A 95 -30.30 22.50 -30.21
N ALA A 96 -30.30 23.12 -29.04
CA ALA A 96 -31.43 23.94 -28.58
C ALA A 96 -31.71 25.12 -29.53
N ALA A 97 -30.67 25.80 -30.01
CA ALA A 97 -30.81 26.87 -31.00
C ALA A 97 -31.41 26.38 -32.33
N ALA A 98 -30.97 25.22 -32.82
CA ALA A 98 -31.52 24.62 -34.05
C ALA A 98 -33.01 24.24 -33.91
N VAL A 99 -33.42 23.71 -32.74
CA VAL A 99 -34.83 23.36 -32.47
C VAL A 99 -35.73 24.60 -32.47
N VAL A 100 -35.26 25.74 -31.95
CA VAL A 100 -36.02 27.01 -31.94
C VAL A 100 -36.26 27.54 -33.37
N GLU A 101 -35.30 27.42 -34.28
CA GLU A 101 -35.49 27.79 -35.69
C GLU A 101 -36.54 26.92 -36.40
N VAL A 102 -36.52 25.60 -36.18
CA VAL A 102 -37.51 24.66 -36.75
C VAL A 102 -38.93 24.98 -36.23
N LEU A 103 -39.07 25.30 -34.94
CA LEU A 103 -40.36 25.70 -34.35
C LEU A 103 -40.92 26.99 -34.98
N LYS A 104 -40.09 28.00 -35.26
CA LYS A 104 -40.53 29.23 -35.94
C LYS A 104 -41.06 28.97 -37.35
N GLN A 105 -40.40 28.08 -38.12
CA GLN A 105 -40.90 27.70 -39.44
C GLN A 105 -42.30 27.07 -39.35
N TYR A 106 -42.53 26.18 -38.37
CA TYR A 106 -43.81 25.50 -38.24
C TYR A 106 -44.97 26.44 -37.86
N SER A 107 -44.73 27.43 -36.99
CA SER A 107 -45.76 28.41 -36.60
C SER A 107 -46.21 29.34 -37.73
N SER A 108 -45.41 29.50 -38.79
CA SER A 108 -45.72 30.43 -39.90
C SER A 108 -46.72 29.86 -40.91
N SER A 109 -47.05 28.57 -40.87
CA SER A 109 -47.91 27.89 -41.85
C SER A 109 -49.37 27.69 -41.43
N SER A 110 -49.80 28.21 -40.27
CA SER A 110 -51.13 27.92 -39.69
C SER A 110 -52.13 29.09 -39.74
N SER A 111 -51.95 30.02 -40.69
CA SER A 111 -52.80 31.20 -40.88
C SER A 111 -53.84 31.04 -42.01
N SER A 112 -54.39 29.84 -42.21
CA SER A 112 -55.46 29.58 -43.18
C SER A 112 -56.41 28.47 -42.72
N ASN A 113 -57.71 28.68 -43.00
CA ASN A 113 -58.88 27.83 -42.77
C ASN A 113 -59.49 27.73 -41.35
N SER A 114 -60.46 28.63 -41.14
CA SER A 114 -61.89 28.29 -41.02
C SER A 114 -62.41 27.48 -39.82
N SER A 115 -63.08 28.22 -38.93
CA SER A 115 -64.45 27.98 -38.43
C SER A 115 -65.08 26.59 -38.71
N SER A 116 -65.34 25.79 -37.66
CA SER A 116 -66.57 24.97 -37.55
C SER A 116 -66.83 24.38 -36.16
N SER A 117 -68.10 24.42 -35.81
CA SER A 117 -68.79 24.04 -34.57
C SER A 117 -68.85 22.53 -34.22
N ARG A 118 -69.33 22.26 -32.99
CA ARG A 118 -70.19 21.12 -32.53
C ARG A 118 -69.57 19.81 -31.97
N SER A 119 -69.86 19.61 -30.67
CA SER A 119 -70.61 18.45 -30.08
C SER A 119 -69.93 17.11 -29.71
N SER A 120 -70.07 16.80 -28.41
CA SER A 120 -70.47 15.50 -27.81
C SER A 120 -69.60 14.24 -27.92
N SER A 121 -69.17 13.68 -26.77
CA SER A 121 -69.83 12.50 -26.14
C SER A 121 -68.98 11.85 -25.03
N SER A 122 -69.64 11.30 -24.00
CA SER A 122 -69.04 10.52 -22.92
C SER A 122 -68.70 9.09 -23.34
N SER A 123 -67.70 8.46 -22.69
CA SER A 123 -67.68 7.01 -22.45
C SER A 123 -66.71 6.63 -21.33
N SER A 124 -67.18 5.78 -20.41
CA SER A 124 -66.48 5.31 -19.22
C SER A 124 -66.38 3.78 -19.22
N ILE A 125 -65.23 3.21 -18.86
CA ILE A 125 -64.94 1.81 -18.47
C ILE A 125 -63.50 1.81 -17.90
N SER A 126 -63.02 1.09 -16.88
CA SER A 126 -63.54 0.29 -15.74
C SER A 126 -62.60 -0.91 -15.53
N ARG A 127 -62.18 -1.19 -14.27
CA ARG A 127 -61.57 -2.47 -13.77
C ARG A 127 -60.12 -2.77 -14.25
N SER A 128 -59.24 -3.54 -13.61
CA SER A 128 -59.11 -4.21 -12.27
C SER A 128 -57.68 -4.82 -12.16
N SER A 129 -57.08 -5.29 -11.05
CA SER A 129 -57.23 -5.14 -9.56
C SER A 129 -56.07 -5.95 -8.89
N SER A 130 -55.77 -5.72 -7.60
CA SER A 130 -55.03 -6.66 -6.68
C SER A 130 -53.51 -6.86 -6.91
N SER A 131 -52.66 -7.37 -5.98
CA SER A 131 -52.63 -7.44 -4.49
C SER A 131 -51.27 -8.02 -3.98
N SER A 132 -50.91 -7.70 -2.72
CA SER A 132 -50.19 -8.57 -1.73
C SER A 132 -48.69 -9.00 -1.85
N SER A 133 -47.89 -8.46 -0.90
CA SER A 133 -47.22 -9.17 0.24
C SER A 133 -45.92 -10.03 0.13
N SER A 134 -45.08 -9.87 1.19
CA SER A 134 -44.30 -10.90 1.94
C SER A 134 -42.79 -11.16 1.71
N SER A 135 -41.98 -10.72 2.70
CA SER A 135 -41.13 -11.55 3.61
C SER A 135 -39.97 -12.48 3.15
N SER A 136 -38.75 -12.09 3.59
CA SER A 136 -37.78 -12.87 4.41
C SER A 136 -36.96 -14.11 3.92
N SER A 137 -35.68 -14.12 4.37
CA SER A 137 -34.84 -15.28 4.79
C SER A 137 -33.87 -16.04 3.84
N SER A 138 -32.57 -15.83 4.08
CA SER A 138 -31.51 -16.81 4.45
C SER A 138 -31.06 -18.03 3.57
N SER A 139 -29.73 -18.24 3.57
CA SER A 139 -28.97 -19.53 3.62
C SER A 139 -28.32 -20.16 2.37
N SER A 140 -26.98 -20.12 2.35
CA SER A 140 -26.03 -21.27 2.32
C SER A 140 -25.72 -22.14 1.07
N SER A 141 -24.39 -22.30 0.85
CA SER A 141 -23.65 -23.55 0.53
C SER A 141 -23.39 -24.05 -0.93
N SER A 142 -22.08 -24.09 -1.25
CA SER A 142 -21.31 -25.25 -1.76
C SER A 142 -21.12 -25.60 -3.26
N SER A 143 -19.83 -25.78 -3.60
CA SER A 143 -19.21 -26.82 -4.45
C SER A 143 -19.20 -26.76 -6.00
N SER A 144 -17.99 -26.50 -6.52
CA SER A 144 -17.20 -27.32 -7.47
C SER A 144 -17.81 -27.87 -8.78
N SER A 145 -17.19 -27.53 -9.92
CA SER A 145 -16.51 -28.45 -10.88
C SER A 145 -16.51 -27.95 -12.33
N SER A 146 -15.58 -28.48 -13.12
CA SER A 146 -15.13 -27.98 -14.44
C SER A 146 -15.99 -28.41 -15.64
N SER A 147 -15.74 -27.72 -16.76
CA SER A 147 -15.62 -28.25 -18.14
C SER A 147 -16.68 -27.86 -19.20
N SER A 148 -16.14 -27.30 -20.28
CA SER A 148 -16.52 -27.52 -21.70
C SER A 148 -17.76 -26.88 -22.33
N SER A 149 -17.44 -26.00 -23.30
CA SER A 149 -18.02 -25.95 -24.66
C SER A 149 -19.35 -25.23 -24.93
N SER A 150 -19.18 -24.16 -25.73
CA SER A 150 -20.02 -23.78 -26.88
C SER A 150 -21.40 -23.12 -26.67
N SER A 151 -21.37 -21.81 -26.90
CA SER A 151 -22.30 -21.05 -27.75
C SER A 151 -23.69 -20.65 -27.23
N SER A 152 -23.80 -19.32 -27.11
CA SER A 152 -24.96 -18.46 -27.44
C SER A 152 -25.94 -18.04 -26.34
N SER A 153 -26.02 -16.71 -26.24
CA SER A 153 -27.18 -15.90 -25.83
C SER A 153 -27.45 -15.63 -24.34
N SER A 154 -26.91 -14.48 -23.90
CA SER A 154 -27.70 -13.42 -23.25
C SER A 154 -28.07 -13.57 -21.76
N CYS A 155 -27.08 -13.51 -20.87
CA CYS A 155 -27.27 -13.12 -19.46
C CYS A 155 -26.28 -12.02 -19.04
N CYS A 156 -26.76 -10.77 -18.91
CA CYS A 156 -25.96 -9.60 -18.54
C CYS A 156 -25.71 -9.52 -17.02
N CYS A 157 -24.72 -10.26 -16.49
CA CYS A 157 -24.41 -10.28 -15.05
C CYS A 157 -22.92 -10.07 -14.67
N CYS A 158 -22.05 -9.62 -15.59
CA CYS A 158 -20.59 -9.69 -15.39
C CYS A 158 -19.88 -8.38 -14.94
N CYS A 159 -20.59 -7.30 -14.61
CA CYS A 159 -19.95 -5.99 -14.37
C CYS A 159 -19.54 -5.68 -12.91
N CYS A 160 -19.87 -6.53 -11.91
CA CYS A 160 -19.68 -6.17 -10.50
C CYS A 160 -18.47 -6.81 -9.78
N CYS A 161 -17.80 -7.82 -10.35
CA CYS A 161 -16.74 -8.55 -9.63
C CYS A 161 -15.31 -8.03 -9.87
N GLY A 162 -15.08 -7.15 -10.84
CA GLY A 162 -13.73 -6.70 -11.21
C GLY A 162 -13.09 -5.67 -10.28
N CYS A 163 -13.89 -4.82 -9.61
CA CYS A 163 -13.36 -3.66 -8.88
C CYS A 163 -13.05 -3.93 -7.40
N CYS A 164 -13.66 -4.94 -6.76
CA CYS A 164 -13.52 -5.15 -5.32
C CYS A 164 -12.20 -5.79 -4.89
N ASN A 165 -11.42 -6.39 -5.81
CA ASN A 165 -10.19 -7.11 -5.45
C ASN A 165 -8.90 -6.28 -5.56
N SER A 166 -8.99 -5.01 -6.02
CA SER A 166 -7.83 -4.11 -6.08
C SER A 166 -7.66 -3.28 -4.80
N SER A 167 -8.72 -3.01 -4.04
CA SER A 167 -8.63 -2.22 -2.80
C SER A 167 -7.98 -3.00 -1.65
N SER A 168 -8.16 -4.32 -1.64
CA SER A 168 -7.66 -5.22 -0.58
C SER A 168 -6.13 -5.27 -0.53
N SER A 169 -5.46 -5.29 -1.68
CA SER A 169 -4.00 -5.37 -1.77
C SER A 169 -3.31 -4.07 -1.35
N PHE A 170 -3.89 -2.90 -1.64
CA PHE A 170 -3.36 -1.63 -1.11
C PHE A 170 -3.57 -1.52 0.41
N ALA A 171 -4.70 -2.00 0.94
CA ALA A 171 -4.93 -2.01 2.39
C ALA A 171 -3.92 -2.91 3.12
N GLU A 172 -3.69 -4.13 2.63
CA GLU A 172 -2.66 -5.04 3.16
C GLU A 172 -1.25 -4.41 3.15
N VAL A 173 -0.84 -3.82 2.02
CA VAL A 173 0.49 -3.18 1.92
C VAL A 173 0.63 -1.99 2.87
N VAL A 174 -0.41 -1.15 3.02
CA VAL A 174 -0.39 -0.03 3.97
C VAL A 174 -0.31 -0.54 5.41
N VAL A 175 -1.05 -1.60 5.77
CA VAL A 175 -0.97 -2.21 7.12
C VAL A 175 0.44 -2.75 7.38
N VAL A 176 1.05 -3.50 6.45
CA VAL A 176 2.42 -4.02 6.60
C VAL A 176 3.44 -2.88 6.76
N VAL A 177 3.33 -1.81 5.97
CA VAL A 177 4.23 -0.64 6.08
C VAL A 177 4.05 0.08 7.42
N VAL A 178 2.82 0.28 7.88
CA VAL A 178 2.54 0.91 9.19
C VAL A 178 3.08 0.05 10.33
N VAL A 179 2.89 -1.28 10.30
CA VAL A 179 3.43 -2.19 11.33
C VAL A 179 4.95 -2.14 11.37
N LEU A 180 5.63 -2.18 10.22
CA LEU A 180 7.10 -2.05 10.16
C LEU A 180 7.60 -0.71 10.69
N VAL A 181 6.93 0.40 10.36
CA VAL A 181 7.28 1.73 10.89
C VAL A 181 7.09 1.79 12.41
N VAL A 182 6.01 1.20 12.94
CA VAL A 182 5.76 1.12 14.38
C VAL A 182 6.83 0.27 15.09
N GLU A 183 7.19 -0.91 14.56
CA GLU A 183 8.28 -1.71 15.14
C GLU A 183 9.60 -0.95 15.17
N VAL A 184 9.97 -0.27 14.08
CA VAL A 184 11.22 0.52 14.02
C VAL A 184 11.22 1.66 15.05
N ILE A 185 10.08 2.33 15.26
CA ILE A 185 9.93 3.39 16.28
C ILE A 185 10.02 2.82 17.70
N VAL A 186 9.36 1.68 17.97
CA VAL A 186 9.40 1.00 19.27
C VAL A 186 10.83 0.51 19.59
N TYR A 187 11.54 -0.03 18.59
CA TYR A 187 12.92 -0.49 18.73
C TYR A 187 13.87 0.68 19.05
N ASN A 188 13.78 1.79 18.32
CA ASN A 188 14.57 3.00 18.60
C ASN A 188 14.28 3.61 19.98
N SER A 189 13.00 3.65 20.37
CA SER A 189 12.59 4.16 21.70
C SER A 189 13.15 3.28 22.82
N SER A 190 13.13 1.96 22.64
CA SER A 190 13.66 1.00 23.61
C SER A 190 15.19 1.12 23.79
N THR A 191 15.94 1.38 22.72
CA THR A 191 17.39 1.62 22.80
C THR A 191 17.76 2.98 23.39
N SER A 192 16.86 3.96 23.35
CA SER A 192 17.11 5.32 23.88
C SER A 192 17.11 5.36 25.40
N SER A 193 16.29 4.55 26.07
CA SER A 193 16.13 4.55 27.54
C SER A 193 17.26 3.90 28.34
N ILE A 194 18.29 3.33 27.70
CA ILE A 194 19.40 2.64 28.38
C ILE A 194 20.61 3.57 28.63
N LYS A 195 20.51 4.86 28.27
CA LYS A 195 21.64 5.81 28.32
C LYS A 195 21.52 6.93 29.35
N ASP A 196 21.08 6.58 30.56
CA ASP A 196 21.38 7.34 31.78
C ASP A 196 22.37 6.56 32.67
N PRO A 197 23.68 6.66 32.43
CA PRO A 197 24.66 6.26 33.42
C PRO A 197 24.59 7.25 34.59
N ARG A 198 23.91 6.87 35.68
CA ARG A 198 24.03 7.60 36.95
C ARG A 198 25.51 7.75 37.29
N PRO A 199 26.05 8.96 37.49
CA PRO A 199 27.36 9.10 38.11
C PRO A 199 27.23 8.62 39.56
N THR A 200 27.97 7.57 39.90
CA THR A 200 28.12 7.12 41.29
C THR A 200 29.05 8.11 41.99
N GLU A 201 28.49 9.13 42.63
CA GLU A 201 29.23 10.00 43.54
C GLU A 201 29.25 9.41 44.96
N ALA A 202 30.46 9.32 45.51
CA ALA A 202 30.84 9.10 46.92
C ALA A 202 30.32 7.83 47.63
#